data_AF-A0A1I1AVE5-F1
#
_entry.id   AF-A0A1I1AVE5-F1
#
_cell.length_a   1.000
_cell.length_b   1.000
_cell.length_c   1.000
_cell.angle_alpha   90.00
_cell.angle_beta   90.00
_cell.angle_gamma   90.00
#
_symmetry.space_group_name_H-M   'P 1'
#
loop_
_entity.id
_entity.type
_entity.pdbx_description
1 polymer ?
#
loop_
_entity_poly.entity_id
_entity_poly.type
_entity_poly.pdbx_seq_one_letter_code
_entity_poly.pdbx_strand_id
1 'polypeptide(L)'
;MTGFDPDEWQDTVREPQPHDNVPVAVTYLQALKCSALVDAYVQGHLGYEDDVRMVALFWRAVAARTVHGPHMVMRPSVEDAWAQIDAAPWPLSGPPRPQPDA
;
A
#
# COMPACT_ATOMS: atom_id res chain seq x y z
N MET A 1 -11.40 9.48 25.57
CA MET A 1 -10.90 9.73 24.20
C MET A 1 -9.41 9.93 24.31
N THR A 2 -8.63 8.86 24.18
CA THR A 2 -7.17 8.97 24.04
C THR A 2 -6.91 9.41 22.60
N GLY A 3 -6.67 10.71 22.41
CA GLY A 3 -6.28 11.26 21.13
C GLY A 3 -4.90 10.71 20.76
N PHE A 4 -4.77 10.18 19.56
CA PHE A 4 -3.49 9.86 18.94
C PHE A 4 -2.74 11.18 18.73
N ASP A 5 -1.60 11.36 19.43
CA ASP A 5 -0.68 12.47 19.17
C ASP A 5 0.20 12.11 17.95
N PRO A 6 0.07 12.80 16.81
CA PRO A 6 0.87 12.52 15.63
C PRO A 6 2.37 12.68 15.85
N ASP A 7 2.79 13.55 16.78
CA ASP A 7 4.19 13.83 17.06
C ASP A 7 4.82 12.69 17.88
N GLU A 8 4.11 12.15 18.88
CA GLU A 8 4.54 10.94 19.61
C GLU A 8 4.67 9.72 18.67
N TRP A 9 3.77 9.60 17.69
CA TRP A 9 3.88 8.55 16.67
C TRP A 9 5.12 8.73 15.78
N GLN A 10 5.43 9.96 15.36
CA GLN A 10 6.64 10.24 14.58
C GLN A 10 7.90 9.86 15.33
N ASP A 11 7.99 10.19 16.62
CA ASP A 11 9.15 9.84 17.43
C ASP A 11 9.29 8.32 17.58
N THR A 12 8.17 7.62 17.80
CA THR A 12 8.15 6.16 17.92
C THR A 12 8.62 5.43 16.65
N VAL A 13 8.22 5.89 15.47
CA VAL A 13 8.62 5.26 14.19
C VAL A 13 10.03 5.65 13.74
N ARG A 14 10.65 6.66 14.34
CA ARG A 14 12.02 7.09 14.03
C ARG A 14 13.08 6.26 14.75
N GLU A 15 12.75 5.68 15.90
CA GLU A 15 13.66 4.83 16.64
C GLU A 15 13.78 3.45 15.96
N PRO A 16 15.02 2.91 15.80
CA PRO A 16 15.21 1.57 15.26
C PRO A 16 14.44 0.51 16.05
N GLN A 17 13.51 -0.17 15.40
CA GLN A 17 12.72 -1.24 15.98
C GLN A 17 13.38 -2.62 15.76
N PRO A 18 13.11 -3.62 16.62
CA PRO A 18 13.66 -4.96 16.50
C PRO A 18 13.44 -5.66 15.15
N HIS A 19 12.47 -5.19 14.36
CA HIS A 19 12.05 -5.81 13.11
C HIS A 19 12.34 -4.98 11.85
N ASP A 20 12.98 -3.81 11.97
CA ASP A 20 13.19 -2.88 10.84
C ASP A 20 14.00 -3.49 9.69
N ASN A 21 14.91 -4.42 10.01
CA ASN A 21 15.77 -5.07 9.02
C ASN A 21 15.23 -6.44 8.57
N VAL A 22 14.02 -6.83 8.97
CA VAL A 22 13.43 -8.10 8.55
C VAL A 22 12.94 -7.95 7.11
N PRO A 23 13.44 -8.75 6.15
CA PRO A 23 13.02 -8.63 4.76
C PRO A 23 11.55 -9.06 4.61
N VAL A 24 10.78 -8.20 3.95
CA VAL A 24 9.39 -8.47 3.59
C VAL A 24 9.36 -9.10 2.19
N ALA A 25 8.85 -10.33 2.10
CA ALA A 25 8.79 -11.06 0.84
C ALA A 25 7.50 -10.74 0.07
N VAL A 26 7.66 -10.32 -1.19
CA VAL A 26 6.59 -10.17 -2.18
C VAL A 26 7.04 -10.73 -3.52
N THR A 27 6.10 -11.08 -4.39
CA THR A 27 6.44 -11.46 -5.76
C THR A 27 6.83 -10.25 -6.60
N TYR A 28 7.57 -10.49 -7.69
CA TYR A 28 7.88 -9.45 -8.68
C TYR A 28 6.63 -8.74 -9.21
N LEU A 29 5.57 -9.50 -9.51
CA LEU A 29 4.32 -8.96 -10.01
C LEU A 29 3.65 -8.04 -8.99
N GLN A 30 3.62 -8.45 -7.71
CA GLN A 30 3.07 -7.64 -6.62
C GLN A 30 3.80 -6.31 -6.49
N ALA A 31 5.12 -6.34 -6.48
CA ALA A 31 5.93 -5.12 -6.41
C ALA A 31 5.66 -4.21 -7.61
N LEU A 32 5.71 -4.75 -8.84
CA LEU A 32 5.53 -3.97 -10.05
C LEU A 32 4.13 -3.34 -10.14
N LYS A 33 3.07 -4.11 -9.83
CA LYS A 33 1.69 -3.65 -9.86
C LYS A 33 1.44 -2.53 -8.85
N CYS A 34 1.93 -2.70 -7.62
CA CYS A 34 1.81 -1.68 -6.57
C CYS A 34 2.50 -0.38 -6.99
N SER A 35 3.74 -0.46 -7.50
CA SER A 35 4.46 0.73 -7.97
C SER A 35 3.72 1.44 -9.10
N ALA A 36 3.21 0.69 -10.09
CA ALA A 36 2.48 1.29 -11.21
C ALA A 36 1.25 2.07 -10.77
N LEU A 37 0.46 1.53 -9.82
CA LEU A 37 -0.74 2.20 -9.29
C LEU A 37 -0.40 3.49 -8.53
N VAL A 38 0.64 3.44 -7.70
CA VAL A 38 1.13 4.62 -6.96
C VAL A 38 1.64 5.68 -7.93
N ASP A 39 2.47 5.30 -8.90
CA ASP A 39 3.01 6.23 -9.90
C ASP A 39 1.90 6.89 -10.72
N ALA A 40 0.89 6.12 -11.13
CA ALA A 40 -0.25 6.67 -11.86
C ALA A 40 -1.03 7.69 -11.03
N TYR A 41 -1.31 7.39 -9.77
CA TYR A 41 -1.98 8.33 -8.88
C TYR A 41 -1.17 9.62 -8.67
N VAL A 42 0.16 9.51 -8.47
CA VAL A 42 1.08 10.65 -8.35
C VAL A 42 1.11 11.48 -9.63
N GLN A 43 0.96 10.86 -10.80
CA GLN A 43 0.84 11.54 -12.10
C GLN A 43 -0.55 12.16 -12.35
N GLY A 44 -1.48 12.06 -11.40
CA GLY A 44 -2.80 12.70 -11.46
C GLY A 44 -3.91 11.78 -11.97
N HIS A 45 -3.68 10.47 -12.13
CA HIS A 45 -4.73 9.51 -12.45
C HIS A 45 -5.55 9.20 -11.19
N LEU A 46 -6.41 10.13 -10.77
CA LEU A 46 -7.16 10.06 -9.51
C LEU A 46 -8.14 8.87 -9.41
N GLY A 47 -8.48 8.25 -10.54
CA GLY A 47 -9.30 7.02 -10.56
C GLY A 47 -8.68 5.83 -9.83
N TYR A 48 -7.38 5.87 -9.52
CA TYR A 48 -6.66 4.85 -8.77
C TYR A 48 -6.59 5.11 -7.26
N GLU A 49 -7.32 6.11 -6.72
CA GLU A 49 -7.22 6.47 -5.29
C GLU A 49 -7.49 5.28 -4.36
N ASP A 50 -8.56 4.54 -4.59
CA ASP A 50 -8.92 3.38 -3.76
C ASP A 50 -7.93 2.23 -3.93
N ASP A 51 -7.37 2.05 -5.12
CA ASP A 51 -6.33 1.05 -5.38
C ASP A 51 -5.03 1.40 -4.63
N VAL A 52 -4.64 2.68 -4.59
CA VAL A 52 -3.47 3.14 -3.82
C VAL A 52 -3.69 2.98 -2.32
N ARG A 53 -4.90 3.26 -1.82
CA ARG A 53 -5.24 2.97 -0.42
C ARG A 53 -5.12 1.47 -0.13
N MET A 54 -5.54 0.61 -1.07
CA MET A 54 -5.42 -0.83 -0.93
C MET A 54 -3.96 -1.30 -0.98
N VAL A 55 -3.10 -0.69 -1.82
CA VAL A 55 -1.64 -0.92 -1.81
C VAL A 55 -1.05 -0.66 -0.43
N ALA A 56 -1.44 0.44 0.24
CA ALA A 56 -1.00 0.71 1.60
C ALA A 56 -1.45 -0.36 2.61
N LEU A 57 -2.69 -0.85 2.50
CA LEU A 57 -3.21 -1.92 3.35
C LEU A 57 -2.52 -3.26 3.07
N PHE A 58 -2.23 -3.57 1.81
CA PHE A 58 -1.46 -4.74 1.41
C PHE A 58 -0.09 -4.72 2.09
N TRP A 59 0.69 -3.64 1.98
CA TRP A 59 2.00 -3.55 2.62
C TRP A 59 1.95 -3.70 4.13
N ARG A 60 0.95 -3.10 4.80
CA ARG A 60 0.73 -3.30 6.24
C ARG A 60 0.46 -4.76 6.57
N ALA A 61 -0.35 -5.44 5.77
CA ALA A 61 -0.67 -6.85 5.97
C ALA A 61 0.55 -7.75 5.73
N VAL A 62 1.38 -7.49 4.69
CA VAL A 62 2.60 -8.27 4.45
C VAL A 62 3.60 -8.06 5.58
N ALA A 63 3.84 -6.81 6.00
CA ALA A 63 4.75 -6.52 7.10
C ALA A 63 4.31 -7.19 8.42
N ALA A 64 3.03 -7.07 8.78
CA ALA A 64 2.48 -7.71 9.97
C ALA A 64 2.62 -9.24 9.91
N ARG A 65 2.35 -9.86 8.76
CA ARG A 65 2.54 -11.30 8.57
C ARG A 65 4.01 -11.72 8.68
N THR A 66 4.93 -10.92 8.14
CA THR A 66 6.37 -11.18 8.22
C THR A 66 6.86 -11.19 9.68
N VAL A 67 6.41 -10.24 10.49
CA VAL A 67 6.87 -10.10 11.88
C VAL A 67 6.16 -11.06 12.83
N HIS A 68 4.84 -11.22 12.70
CA HIS A 68 4.02 -11.95 13.65
C HIS A 68 3.64 -13.37 13.19
N GLY A 69 4.02 -13.74 11.96
CA GLY A 69 3.74 -15.05 11.38
C GLY A 69 2.34 -15.18 10.75
N PRO A 70 2.02 -16.36 10.20
CA PRO A 70 0.81 -16.59 9.39
C PRO A 70 -0.49 -16.57 10.21
N HIS A 71 -0.41 -16.66 11.53
CA HIS A 71 -1.57 -16.64 12.42
C HIS A 71 -2.07 -15.23 12.72
N MET A 72 -1.31 -14.19 12.34
CA MET A 72 -1.73 -12.81 12.50
C MET A 72 -2.92 -12.51 11.61
N VAL A 73 -4.04 -12.14 12.23
CA VAL A 73 -5.27 -11.78 11.51
C VAL A 73 -5.25 -10.29 11.22
N MET A 74 -5.13 -9.96 9.94
CA MET A 74 -5.27 -8.60 9.42
C MET A 74 -6.57 -8.48 8.64
N ARG A 75 -7.14 -7.27 8.61
CA ARG A 75 -8.30 -6.94 7.77
C ARG A 75 -7.99 -5.68 6.97
N PRO A 76 -7.83 -5.78 5.64
CA PRO A 76 -7.86 -7.01 4.82
C PRO A 76 -6.68 -7.96 5.12
N SER A 77 -6.83 -9.25 4.79
CA SER A 77 -5.70 -10.18 4.75
C SER A 77 -4.76 -9.82 3.59
N VAL A 78 -3.56 -10.42 3.54
CA VAL A 78 -2.65 -10.22 2.40
C VAL A 78 -3.30 -10.67 1.09
N GLU A 79 -3.99 -11.81 1.13
CA GLU A 79 -4.68 -12.39 -0.02
C GLU A 79 -5.84 -11.51 -0.47
N ASP A 80 -6.66 -11.01 0.46
CA ASP A 80 -7.81 -10.15 0.11
C ASP A 80 -7.34 -8.82 -0.47
N ALA A 81 -6.33 -8.20 0.15
CA ALA A 81 -5.77 -6.94 -0.33
C ALA A 81 -5.14 -7.13 -1.72
N TRP A 82 -4.41 -8.23 -1.91
CA TRP A 82 -3.83 -8.55 -3.21
C TRP A 82 -4.89 -8.81 -4.27
N ALA A 83 -5.93 -9.57 -3.97
CA ALA A 83 -7.01 -9.86 -4.92
C ALA A 83 -7.67 -8.57 -5.44
N GLN A 84 -7.84 -7.57 -4.59
CA GLN A 84 -8.37 -6.27 -5.01
C GLN A 84 -7.38 -5.49 -5.88
N ILE A 85 -6.09 -5.47 -5.52
CA ILE A 85 -5.03 -4.82 -6.33
C ILE A 85 -4.87 -5.49 -7.70
N ASP A 86 -4.94 -6.82 -7.74
CA ASP A 86 -4.79 -7.61 -8.97
C ASP A 86 -5.98 -7.39 -9.92
N ALA A 87 -7.18 -7.18 -9.37
CA ALA A 87 -8.38 -6.84 -10.13
C ALA A 87 -8.33 -5.42 -10.74
N ALA A 88 -7.53 -4.51 -10.19
CA ALA A 88 -7.41 -3.16 -10.73
C ALA A 88 -6.80 -3.18 -12.14
N PRO A 89 -7.28 -2.34 -13.08
CA PRO A 89 -6.68 -2.27 -14.41
C PRO A 89 -5.22 -1.79 -14.33
N TRP A 90 -4.37 -2.26 -15.25
CA TRP A 90 -3.02 -1.69 -15.36
C TRP A 90 -3.10 -0.21 -15.77
N PRO A 91 -2.37 0.69 -15.07
CA PRO A 91 -2.31 2.08 -15.46
C PRO A 91 -1.78 2.29 -16.88
N LEU A 92 -2.34 3.28 -17.55
CA LEU A 92 -1.83 3.73 -18.85
C LEU A 92 -0.52 4.50 -18.65
N SER A 93 0.41 4.33 -19.57
CA SER A 93 1.64 5.12 -19.59
C SER A 93 1.35 6.60 -19.89
N GLY A 94 2.02 7.51 -19.17
CA GLY A 94 1.94 8.96 -19.40
C GLY A 94 0.85 9.68 -18.58
N PRO A 95 0.75 11.01 -18.68
CA PRO A 95 -0.22 11.79 -17.92
C PRO A 95 -1.67 11.44 -18.29
N PRO A 96 -2.65 11.72 -17.41
CA PRO A 96 -4.07 11.55 -17.71
C PRO A 96 -4.46 12.26 -19.00
N ARG A 97 -5.40 11.67 -19.75
CA ARG A 97 -5.99 12.37 -20.89
C ARG A 97 -6.68 13.65 -20.37
N PRO A 98 -6.50 14.81 -21.05
CA PRO A 98 -7.30 15.99 -20.76
C PRO A 98 -8.78 15.60 -20.82
N GLN A 99 -9.54 15.97 -19.80
CA GLN A 99 -10.99 15.85 -19.90
C GLN A 99 -11.49 16.90 -20.90
N PRO A 100 -12.46 16.56 -21.77
CA PRO A 100 -13.07 17.56 -22.63
C PRO A 100 -13.69 18.67 -21.76
N ASP A 101 -13.54 19.91 -22.19
CA ASP A 101 -14.25 21.04 -21.58
C ASP A 101 -15.75 20.73 -21.60
N ALA A 102 -16.39 20.84 -20.43
CA ALA A 102 -17.81 20.60 -20.25
C ALA A 102 -18.68 21.63 -20.97
#